data_AF-A0A846QK89-F1
#
_entry.id   AF-A0A846QK89-F1
#
_cell.length_a   1.000
_cell.length_b   1.000
_cell.length_c   1.000
_cell.angle_alpha   90.00
_cell.angle_beta   90.00
_cell.angle_gamma   90.00
#
_symmetry.space_group_name_H-M   'P 1'
#
loop_
_entity.id
_entity.type
_entity.pdbx_description
1 polymer ?
#
loop_
_entity_poly.entity_id
_entity_poly.type
_entity_poly.pdbx_seq_one_letter_code
_entity_poly.pdbx_strand_id
1 'polypeptide(L)'
;MTWQNVAAMDAAQAADIYRRYFWYRLRLDDVVAQSWQLAPVLFDTAVNVGRRRTAVWLQVALNERRSSLRAVLRVDGDIGPNTLSVLGRANRDGHGLGILDSLLMRRVSHYTRLAARDWARTFLLGWLNRTIAVREGVR
;
A
#
# COMPACT_ATOMS: atom_id res chain seq x y z
N MET A 1 13.09 -24.24 9.36
CA MET A 1 11.87 -24.18 8.53
C MET A 1 12.16 -24.92 7.23
N THR A 2 11.32 -25.88 6.84
CA THR A 2 11.46 -26.68 5.60
C THR A 2 10.35 -26.32 4.61
N TRP A 3 10.46 -26.73 3.34
CA TRP A 3 9.38 -26.52 2.36
C TRP A 3 8.10 -27.27 2.73
N GLN A 4 8.21 -28.41 3.43
CA GLN A 4 7.07 -29.18 3.94
C GLN A 4 6.27 -28.36 4.97
N ASN A 5 6.95 -27.61 5.84
CA ASN A 5 6.28 -26.70 6.78
C ASN A 5 5.51 -25.58 6.06
N VAL A 6 5.98 -25.12 4.91
CA VAL A 6 5.28 -24.12 4.09
C VAL A 6 4.07 -24.75 3.39
N ALA A 7 4.23 -25.95 2.83
CA ALA A 7 3.16 -26.66 2.15
C ALA A 7 2.02 -27.07 3.08
N ALA A 8 2.33 -27.36 4.35
CA ALA A 8 1.36 -27.72 5.38
C ALA A 8 0.74 -26.51 6.11
N MET A 9 1.05 -25.27 5.70
CA MET A 9 0.58 -24.07 6.38
C MET A 9 -0.93 -23.92 6.27
N ASP A 10 -1.59 -23.74 7.40
CA ASP A 10 -3.02 -23.45 7.43
C ASP A 10 -3.33 -21.95 7.26
N ALA A 11 -4.60 -21.63 7.07
CA ALA A 11 -5.05 -20.26 6.86
C ALA A 11 -4.80 -19.33 8.07
N ALA A 12 -4.84 -19.87 9.30
CA ALA A 12 -4.63 -19.08 10.52
C ALA A 12 -3.15 -18.70 10.67
N GLN A 13 -2.24 -19.63 10.37
CA GLN A 13 -0.80 -19.39 10.31
C GLN A 13 -0.46 -18.37 9.22
N ALA A 14 -1.03 -18.52 8.02
CA ALA A 14 -0.84 -17.55 6.95
C ALA A 14 -1.33 -16.15 7.35
N ALA A 15 -2.52 -16.05 7.96
CA ALA A 15 -3.06 -14.79 8.45
C ALA A 15 -2.16 -14.13 9.50
N ASP A 16 -1.62 -14.90 10.45
CA ASP A 16 -0.70 -14.37 11.46
C ASP A 16 0.60 -13.85 10.85
N ILE A 17 1.15 -14.56 9.85
CA ILE A 17 2.32 -14.09 9.08
C ILE A 17 2.00 -12.76 8.39
N TYR A 18 0.88 -12.68 7.66
CA TYR A 18 0.51 -11.42 6.99
C TYR A 18 0.29 -10.28 7.99
N ARG A 19 -0.36 -10.56 9.11
CA ARG A 19 -0.60 -9.59 10.17
C ARG A 19 0.71 -9.08 10.76
N ARG A 20 1.62 -9.97 11.14
CA ARG A 20 2.90 -9.63 11.77
C ARG A 20 3.86 -8.93 10.81
N TYR A 21 3.98 -9.42 9.58
CA TYR A 21 5.03 -9.00 8.66
C TYR A 21 4.61 -7.90 7.68
N PHE A 22 3.30 -7.66 7.52
CA PHE A 22 2.77 -6.62 6.63
C PHE A 22 1.89 -5.63 7.39
N TRP A 23 0.83 -6.10 8.04
CA TRP A 23 -0.17 -5.24 8.67
C TRP A 23 0.41 -4.37 9.80
N TYR A 24 0.97 -4.99 10.84
CA TYR A 24 1.55 -4.28 11.97
C TYR A 24 2.78 -3.46 11.59
N ARG A 25 3.60 -3.98 10.66
CA ARG A 25 4.82 -3.28 10.21
C ARG A 25 4.52 -2.01 9.41
N LEU A 26 3.30 -1.84 8.92
CA LEU A 26 2.83 -0.61 8.27
C LEU A 26 1.84 0.17 9.13
N ARG A 27 1.62 -0.25 10.38
CA ARG A 27 0.66 0.35 11.31
C ARG A 27 -0.73 0.46 10.70
N LEU A 28 -1.19 -0.57 10.01
CA LEU A 28 -2.43 -0.49 9.25
C LEU A 28 -3.67 -0.34 10.13
N ASP A 29 -3.65 -0.75 11.41
CA ASP A 29 -4.71 -0.43 12.37
C ASP A 29 -4.86 1.08 12.57
N ASP A 30 -3.74 1.81 12.71
CA ASP A 30 -3.74 3.26 12.81
C ASP A 30 -4.17 3.93 11.50
N VAL A 31 -3.78 3.35 10.36
CA VAL A 31 -4.24 3.82 9.04
C VAL A 31 -5.74 3.66 8.90
N VAL A 32 -6.32 2.52 9.31
CA VAL A 32 -7.79 2.30 9.29
C VAL A 32 -8.50 3.39 10.06
N ALA A 33 -7.99 3.78 11.24
CA ALA A 33 -8.56 4.85 12.04
C ALA A 33 -8.53 6.23 11.35
N GLN A 34 -7.58 6.46 10.42
CA GLN A 34 -7.51 7.72 9.65
C GLN A 34 -8.27 7.65 8.32
N SER A 35 -8.22 6.51 7.64
CA SER A 35 -8.82 6.25 6.33
C SER A 35 -8.95 4.75 6.11
N TRP A 36 -10.16 4.22 6.36
CA TRP A 36 -10.45 2.80 6.25
C TRP A 36 -10.25 2.26 4.82
N GLN A 37 -10.50 3.07 3.78
CA GLN A 37 -10.30 2.70 2.37
C GLN A 37 -8.82 2.50 2.00
N LEU A 38 -7.90 3.24 2.64
CA LEU A 38 -6.49 3.22 2.27
C LEU A 38 -5.76 1.98 2.83
N ALA A 39 -6.15 1.50 4.00
CA ALA A 39 -5.52 0.34 4.63
C ALA A 39 -5.47 -0.92 3.75
N PRO A 40 -6.58 -1.39 3.14
CA PRO A 40 -6.54 -2.57 2.26
C PRO A 40 -5.68 -2.33 1.00
N VAL A 41 -5.68 -1.11 0.45
CA VAL A 41 -4.83 -0.76 -0.70
C VAL A 41 -3.35 -0.82 -0.31
N LEU A 42 -2.97 -0.27 0.83
CA LEU A 42 -1.59 -0.33 1.33
C LEU A 42 -1.17 -1.76 1.66
N PHE A 43 -2.06 -2.56 2.27
CA PHE A 43 -1.78 -3.97 2.55
C PHE A 43 -1.49 -4.76 1.27
N ASP A 44 -2.40 -4.72 0.29
CA ASP A 44 -2.23 -5.44 -0.98
C ASP A 44 -0.99 -4.95 -1.75
N THR A 45 -0.75 -3.63 -1.74
CA THR A 45 0.46 -3.07 -2.35
C THR A 45 1.73 -3.58 -1.65
N ALA A 46 1.73 -3.67 -0.32
CA ALA A 46 2.88 -4.12 0.44
C ALA A 46 3.19 -5.60 0.22
N VAL A 47 2.17 -6.44 0.10
CA VAL A 47 2.33 -7.87 -0.22
C VAL A 47 2.95 -8.06 -1.62
N ASN A 48 2.51 -7.29 -2.61
CA ASN A 48 3.01 -7.46 -3.98
C ASN A 48 4.32 -6.71 -4.28
N VAL A 49 4.53 -5.54 -3.69
CA VAL A 49 5.59 -4.59 -4.07
C VAL A 49 6.63 -4.38 -2.96
N GLY A 50 6.27 -4.72 -1.72
CA GLY A 50 7.09 -4.55 -0.52
C GLY A 50 6.67 -3.35 0.34
N ARG A 51 6.77 -3.54 1.66
CA ARG A 51 6.36 -2.56 2.68
C ARG A 51 7.01 -1.18 2.54
N ARG A 52 8.34 -1.14 2.49
CA ARG A 52 9.08 0.14 2.45
C ARG A 52 8.70 0.97 1.23
N ARG A 53 8.59 0.34 0.06
CA ARG A 53 8.18 1.04 -1.17
C ARG A 53 6.75 1.56 -1.07
N THR A 54 5.85 0.77 -0.47
CA THR A 54 4.46 1.16 -0.22
C THR A 54 4.38 2.40 0.67
N ALA A 55 5.11 2.42 1.78
CA ALA A 55 5.17 3.57 2.69
C ALA A 55 5.77 4.82 2.00
N VAL A 56 6.85 4.64 1.21
CA VAL A 56 7.42 5.72 0.38
C VAL A 56 6.37 6.30 -0.55
N TRP A 57 5.62 5.45 -1.27
CA TRP A 57 4.59 5.93 -2.19
C TRP A 57 3.46 6.69 -1.49
N LEU A 58 3.06 6.26 -0.29
CA LEU A 58 2.09 7.00 0.53
C LEU A 58 2.62 8.38 0.92
N GLN A 59 3.86 8.47 1.42
CA GLN A 59 4.48 9.73 1.81
C GLN A 59 4.60 10.69 0.61
N VAL A 60 4.97 10.18 -0.56
CA VAL A 60 5.02 10.98 -1.79
C VAL A 60 3.63 11.46 -2.18
N ALA A 61 2.61 10.59 -2.16
CA ALA A 61 1.23 10.98 -2.47
C ALA A 61 0.69 12.06 -1.51
N LEU A 62 1.05 12.00 -0.22
CA LEU A 62 0.72 13.05 0.74
C LEU A 62 1.46 14.37 0.42
N ASN A 63 2.74 14.31 0.05
CA ASN A 63 3.55 15.48 -0.32
C ASN A 63 3.12 16.15 -1.64
N GLU A 64 2.45 15.42 -2.54
CA GLU A 64 1.78 16.00 -3.71
C GLU A 64 0.70 17.01 -3.30
N ARG A 65 0.17 16.89 -2.08
CA ARG A 65 -0.84 17.78 -1.49
C ARG A 65 -0.26 18.72 -0.42
N ARG A 66 1.06 18.85 -0.33
CA ARG A 66 1.76 19.62 0.73
C ARG A 66 1.26 21.05 0.92
N SER A 67 0.87 21.74 -0.16
CA SER A 67 0.38 23.13 -0.09
C SER A 67 -0.98 23.19 0.62
N SER A 68 -1.91 22.30 0.25
CA SER A 68 -3.23 22.19 0.90
C SER A 68 -3.10 21.72 2.35
N LEU A 69 -2.22 20.73 2.60
CA LEU A 69 -2.03 20.15 3.93
C LEU A 69 -1.17 21.02 4.86
N ARG A 70 -0.48 22.04 4.31
CA ARG A 70 0.51 22.87 5.00
C ARG A 70 1.54 22.03 5.77
N ALA A 71 2.00 20.95 5.15
CA ALA A 71 2.90 19.98 5.74
C ALA A 71 3.78 19.34 4.67
N VAL A 72 5.05 19.10 4.99
CA VAL A 72 5.98 18.35 4.15
C VAL A 72 6.52 17.18 4.97
N LEU A 73 6.26 15.96 4.51
CA LEU A 73 6.78 14.74 5.10
C LEU A 73 8.18 14.45 4.55
N ARG A 74 9.05 13.94 5.41
CA ARG A 74 10.23 13.19 4.96
C ARG A 74 9.77 11.89 4.32
N VAL A 75 10.35 11.53 3.19
CA VAL A 75 10.09 10.28 2.48
C VAL A 75 11.10 9.22 2.91
N ASP A 76 10.90 8.62 4.08
CA ASP A 76 11.82 7.66 4.70
C ASP A 76 11.34 6.20 4.60
N GLY A 77 10.10 5.98 4.14
CA GLY A 77 9.51 4.66 4.01
C GLY A 77 9.01 4.07 5.33
N ASP A 78 8.88 4.88 6.37
CA ASP A 78 8.35 4.47 7.66
C ASP A 78 7.04 5.23 7.96
N ILE A 79 5.94 4.48 8.13
CA ILE A 79 4.66 5.07 8.54
C ILE A 79 4.73 5.33 10.04
N GLY A 80 5.18 6.53 10.42
CA GLY A 80 5.24 7.01 11.80
C GLY A 80 4.09 7.96 12.16
N PRO A 81 4.10 8.52 13.39
CA PRO A 81 3.07 9.47 13.85
C PRO A 81 2.89 10.68 12.92
N ASN A 82 3.96 11.19 12.32
CA ASN A 82 3.89 12.32 11.38
C ASN A 82 3.12 11.95 10.11
N THR A 83 3.43 10.79 9.51
CA THR A 83 2.70 10.28 8.34
C THR A 83 1.22 10.11 8.64
N LEU A 84 0.89 9.52 9.80
CA LEU A 84 -0.50 9.30 10.23
C LEU A 84 -1.25 10.62 10.48
N SER A 85 -0.62 11.60 11.11
CA SER A 85 -1.21 12.92 11.36
C SER A 85 -1.55 13.64 10.04
N VAL A 86 -0.62 13.64 9.08
CA VAL A 86 -0.82 14.25 7.76
C VAL A 86 -1.88 13.48 6.96
N LEU A 87 -1.88 12.15 7.03
CA LEU A 87 -2.91 11.31 6.42
C LEU A 87 -4.31 11.62 6.98
N GLY A 88 -4.46 11.69 8.29
CA GLY A 88 -5.73 12.01 8.95
C GLY A 88 -6.26 13.39 8.54
N ARG A 89 -5.38 14.40 8.47
CA ARG A 89 -5.74 15.72 7.93
C ARG A 89 -6.18 15.61 6.48
N ALA A 90 -5.42 14.93 5.63
CA ALA A 90 -5.75 14.79 4.23
C ALA A 90 -7.10 14.10 3.99
N ASN A 91 -7.45 13.11 4.82
CA ASN A 91 -8.76 12.48 4.72
C ASN A 91 -9.90 13.42 5.14
N ARG A 92 -9.73 14.18 6.23
CA ARG A 92 -10.71 15.20 6.67
C ARG A 92 -10.89 16.31 5.64
N ASP A 93 -9.83 16.69 4.94
CA ASP A 93 -9.85 17.73 3.90
C ASP A 93 -10.36 17.19 2.53
N GLY A 94 -10.86 15.95 2.48
CA GLY A 94 -11.45 15.36 1.27
C GLY A 94 -10.42 14.88 0.23
N HIS A 95 -9.15 14.71 0.60
CA HIS A 95 -8.08 14.26 -0.31
C HIS A 95 -7.87 12.73 -0.31
N GLY A 96 -8.57 11.97 0.53
CA GLY A 96 -8.38 10.53 0.70
C GLY A 96 -8.41 9.73 -0.61
N LEU A 97 -9.45 9.92 -1.43
CA LEU A 97 -9.57 9.25 -2.74
C LEU A 97 -8.46 9.67 -3.71
N GLY A 98 -8.03 10.93 -3.69
CA GLY A 98 -6.93 11.40 -4.53
C GLY A 98 -5.58 10.78 -4.16
N ILE A 99 -5.34 10.55 -2.86
CA ILE A 99 -4.14 9.84 -2.36
C ILE A 99 -4.18 8.37 -2.78
N LEU A 100 -5.34 7.74 -2.65
CA LEU A 100 -5.57 6.37 -3.08
C LEU A 100 -5.29 6.22 -4.59
N ASP A 101 -5.83 7.11 -5.41
CA ASP A 101 -5.61 7.10 -6.86
C ASP A 101 -4.12 7.29 -7.22
N SER A 102 -3.41 8.19 -6.53
CA SER A 102 -1.95 8.37 -6.71
C SER A 102 -1.17 7.08 -6.42
N LEU A 103 -1.53 6.36 -5.34
CA LEU A 103 -0.94 5.06 -5.01
C LEU A 103 -1.18 4.01 -6.11
N LEU A 104 -2.41 3.91 -6.63
CA LEU A 104 -2.74 2.96 -7.68
C LEU A 104 -2.03 3.28 -8.99
N MET A 105 -1.90 4.55 -9.35
CA MET A 105 -1.14 4.94 -10.55
C MET A 105 0.35 4.59 -10.42
N ARG A 106 0.92 4.67 -9.21
CA ARG A 106 2.28 4.21 -8.93
C ARG A 106 2.43 2.69 -9.09
N ARG A 107 1.41 1.92 -8.71
CA ARG A 107 1.37 0.46 -8.97
C ARG A 107 1.35 0.16 -10.46
N VAL A 108 0.45 0.79 -11.23
CA VAL A 108 0.39 0.62 -12.68
C VAL A 108 1.75 0.91 -13.30
N SER A 109 2.34 2.07 -12.98
CA SER A 109 3.67 2.45 -13.46
C SER A 109 4.77 1.45 -13.06
N HIS A 110 4.71 0.90 -11.85
CA HIS A 110 5.66 -0.11 -11.38
C HIS A 110 5.55 -1.42 -12.16
N TYR A 111 4.34 -1.96 -12.31
CA TYR A 111 4.13 -3.22 -13.03
C TYR A 111 4.43 -3.11 -14.52
N THR A 112 4.06 -2.00 -15.17
CA THR A 112 4.40 -1.75 -16.58
C THR A 112 5.91 -1.72 -16.79
N ARG A 113 6.66 -1.05 -15.90
CA ARG A 113 8.14 -1.07 -15.96
C ARG A 113 8.73 -2.45 -15.67
N LEU A 114 8.15 -3.19 -14.72
CA LEU A 114 8.63 -4.54 -14.39
C LEU A 114 8.43 -5.50 -15.56
N ALA A 115 7.30 -5.40 -16.25
CA ALA A 115 6.94 -6.19 -17.43
C ALA A 115 7.78 -5.90 -18.68
N ALA A 116 8.64 -4.88 -18.65
CA ALA A 116 9.69 -4.72 -19.67
C ALA A 116 10.74 -5.86 -19.60
N ARG A 117 10.78 -6.62 -18.49
CA ARG A 117 11.55 -7.86 -18.38
C ARG A 117 10.72 -9.02 -18.92
N ASP A 118 11.32 -9.86 -19.75
CA ASP A 118 10.57 -10.92 -20.45
C ASP A 118 9.90 -11.91 -19.50
N TRP A 119 10.58 -12.31 -18.42
CA TRP A 119 10.00 -13.20 -17.40
C TRP A 119 8.76 -12.60 -16.72
N ALA A 120 8.68 -11.28 -16.63
CA ALA A 120 7.62 -10.57 -15.91
C ALA A 120 6.41 -10.25 -16.80
N ARG A 121 6.58 -10.26 -18.13
CA ARG A 121 5.58 -9.82 -19.11
C ARG A 121 4.26 -10.56 -18.97
N THR A 122 4.32 -11.88 -18.73
CA THR A 122 3.13 -12.74 -18.59
C THR A 122 2.24 -12.35 -17.40
N PHE A 123 2.81 -11.76 -16.34
CA PHE A 123 2.08 -11.39 -15.13
C PHE A 123 1.39 -10.02 -15.20
N LEU A 124 1.72 -9.19 -16.20
CA LEU A 124 1.27 -7.80 -16.27
C LEU A 124 -0.25 -7.67 -16.19
N LEU A 125 -0.98 -8.42 -17.02
CA LEU A 125 -2.44 -8.34 -17.04
C LEU A 125 -3.03 -8.70 -15.67
N GLY A 126 -2.51 -9.75 -15.02
CA GLY A 126 -2.93 -10.14 -13.67
C GLY A 126 -2.65 -9.07 -12.62
N TRP A 127 -1.49 -8.40 -12.68
CA TRP A 127 -1.16 -7.30 -11.78
C TRP A 127 -2.06 -6.07 -11.97
N LEU A 128 -2.40 -5.74 -13.22
CA LEU A 128 -3.30 -4.63 -13.54
C LEU A 128 -4.73 -4.93 -13.09
N ASN A 129 -5.23 -6.14 -13.34
CA ASN A 129 -6.55 -6.58 -12.89
C ASN A 129 -6.67 -6.48 -11.36
N ARG A 130 -5.66 -6.92 -10.59
CA ARG A 130 -5.65 -6.75 -9.13
C ARG A 130 -5.63 -5.28 -8.69
N THR A 131 -4.95 -4.42 -9.44
CA THR A 131 -4.90 -2.97 -9.16
C THR A 131 -6.26 -2.31 -9.40
N ILE A 132 -7.04 -2.80 -10.36
CA ILE A 132 -8.42 -2.35 -10.61
C ILE A 132 -9.36 -2.90 -9.52
N ALA A 133 -9.29 -4.21 -9.26
CA ALA A 133 -10.15 -4.87 -8.28
C ALA A 133 -10.04 -4.26 -6.87
N VAL A 134 -8.82 -3.94 -6.42
CA VAL A 134 -8.63 -3.29 -5.10
C VAL A 134 -9.20 -1.86 -5.07
N ARG A 135 -9.26 -1.17 -6.22
CA ARG A 135 -9.88 0.15 -6.33
C ARG A 135 -11.40 0.07 -6.23
N GLU A 136 -11.99 -0.95 -6.85
CA GLU A 136 -13.43 -1.17 -6.85
C GLU A 136 -13.94 -1.61 -5.48
N GLY A 137 -13.17 -2.43 -4.75
CA GLY A 137 -13.55 -2.91 -3.42
C GLY A 137 -13.50 -1.87 -2.29
N VAL A 138 -13.05 -0.64 -2.57
CA VAL A 138 -12.89 0.44 -1.58
C VAL A 138 -13.64 1.72 -1.94
N ARG A 139 -14.44 1.70 -3.01
CA ARG A 139 -15.42 2.74 -3.33
C ARG A 139 -16.71 2.49 -2.59
#